data_AF-A0A496TYU0-F1
#
_entry.id   AF-A0A496TYU0-F1
#
_cell.length_a   1.000
_cell.length_b   1.000
_cell.length_c   1.000
_cell.angle_alpha   90.00
_cell.angle_beta   90.00
_cell.angle_gamma   90.00
#
_symmetry.space_group_name_H-M   'P 1'
#
loop_
_entity.id
_entity.type
_entity.pdbx_description
1 polymer ?
#
loop_
_entity_poly.entity_id
_entity_poly.type
_entity_poly.pdbx_seq_one_letter_code
_entity_poly.pdbx_strand_id
1 'polypeptide(L)'
;MEIQEPEGKLGVMLPGLGAVSTTFIAGVEAIKKGLAKPFGSLTQMGTIRLGKRPERRVPMIKDFVPLAKLEDLVFCSWDIFED
;
A
#
# COMPACT_ATOMS: atom_id res chain seq x y z
N MET A 1 19.75 -4.55 14.29
CA MET A 1 18.55 -5.23 13.77
C MET A 1 18.41 -4.78 12.33
N GLU A 2 18.57 -5.71 11.39
CA GLU A 2 18.46 -5.43 9.95
C GLU A 2 16.98 -5.57 9.55
N ILE A 3 16.46 -4.57 8.82
CA ILE A 3 15.07 -4.59 8.37
C ILE A 3 15.01 -5.47 7.12
N GLN A 4 14.31 -6.59 7.21
CA GLN A 4 14.21 -7.57 6.12
C GLN A 4 13.25 -7.09 5.03
N GLU A 5 13.49 -7.52 3.79
CA GLU A 5 12.55 -7.29 2.69
C GLU A 5 11.32 -8.19 2.83
N PRO A 6 10.13 -7.71 2.40
CA PRO A 6 8.94 -8.55 2.35
C PRO A 6 9.05 -9.54 1.20
N GLU A 7 8.81 -10.82 1.50
CA GLU A 7 8.82 -11.91 0.52
C GLU A 7 7.41 -12.51 0.34
N GLY A 8 7.10 -12.93 -0.89
CA GLY A 8 5.85 -13.62 -1.20
C GLY A 8 4.62 -12.72 -1.22
N LYS A 9 3.43 -13.32 -1.01
CA LYS A 9 2.14 -12.62 -1.01
C LYS A 9 1.78 -12.14 0.40
N LEU A 10 1.27 -10.91 0.49
CA LEU A 10 0.79 -10.32 1.74
C LEU A 10 -0.74 -10.43 1.81
N GLY A 11 -1.21 -11.27 2.72
CA GLY A 11 -2.64 -11.40 3.02
C GLY A 11 -3.18 -10.20 3.77
N VAL A 12 -4.24 -9.58 3.24
CA VAL A 12 -4.99 -8.50 3.89
C VAL A 12 -6.41 -9.00 4.16
N MET A 13 -6.70 -9.29 5.43
CA MET A 13 -8.03 -9.70 5.91
C MET A 13 -8.82 -8.46 6.36
N LEU A 14 -9.95 -8.20 5.71
CA LEU A 14 -10.81 -7.05 5.96
C LEU A 14 -12.13 -7.50 6.64
N PRO A 15 -12.31 -7.29 7.95
CA PRO A 15 -13.60 -7.51 8.60
C PRO A 15 -14.56 -6.36 8.25
N GLY A 16 -15.63 -6.69 7.53
CA GLY A 16 -16.58 -5.79 6.91
C GLY A 16 -16.21 -5.50 5.46
N LEU A 17 -17.01 -5.98 4.51
CA LEU A 17 -17.00 -5.66 3.09
C LEU A 17 -17.88 -4.42 2.79
N GLY A 18 -17.71 -3.37 3.57
CA GLY A 18 -18.41 -2.10 3.37
C GLY A 18 -17.76 -1.19 2.31
N ALA A 19 -18.23 0.06 2.25
CA ALA A 19 -17.78 1.06 1.27
C ALA A 19 -16.26 1.28 1.25
N VAL A 20 -15.59 1.26 2.41
CA VAL A 20 -14.14 1.46 2.49
C VAL A 20 -13.39 0.23 1.96
N SER A 21 -13.75 -0.96 2.42
CA SER A 21 -13.10 -2.22 2.03
C SER A 21 -13.24 -2.48 0.54
N THR A 22 -14.45 -2.36 -0.01
CA THR A 22 -14.71 -2.53 -1.45
C THR A 22 -13.97 -1.51 -2.29
N THR A 23 -13.97 -0.22 -1.91
CA THR A 23 -13.24 0.83 -2.63
C THR A 23 -11.73 0.62 -2.54
N PHE A 24 -11.22 0.19 -1.39
CA PHE A 24 -9.80 -0.11 -1.22
C PHE A 24 -9.35 -1.25 -2.13
N ILE A 25 -10.09 -2.38 -2.12
CA ILE A 25 -9.82 -3.53 -3.00
C ILE A 25 -9.89 -3.08 -4.48
N ALA A 26 -10.98 -2.44 -4.89
CA ALA A 26 -11.17 -2.00 -6.27
C ALA A 26 -10.07 -1.01 -6.72
N GLY A 27 -9.68 -0.08 -5.85
CA GLY A 27 -8.62 0.89 -6.11
C GLY A 27 -7.26 0.20 -6.30
N VAL A 28 -6.90 -0.74 -5.44
CA VAL A 28 -5.66 -1.50 -5.57
C VAL A 28 -5.67 -2.34 -6.85
N GLU A 29 -6.78 -3.03 -7.17
CA GLU A 29 -6.89 -3.84 -8.39
C GLU A 29 -6.83 -2.97 -9.67
N ALA A 30 -7.39 -1.76 -9.65
CA ALA A 30 -7.26 -0.82 -10.75
C ALA A 30 -5.80 -0.37 -10.95
N ILE A 31 -5.05 -0.14 -9.87
CA ILE A 31 -3.62 0.21 -9.92
C ILE A 31 -2.81 -0.97 -10.48
N LYS A 32 -3.03 -2.20 -9.98
CA LYS A 32 -2.37 -3.42 -10.49
C LYS A 32 -2.58 -3.62 -11.98
N LYS A 33 -3.76 -3.28 -12.50
CA LYS A 33 -4.10 -3.35 -13.93
C LYS A 33 -3.58 -2.18 -14.76
N GLY A 34 -2.87 -1.22 -14.14
CA GLY A 34 -2.37 -0.02 -14.82
C GLY A 34 -3.47 0.98 -15.22
N LEU A 35 -4.68 0.83 -14.70
CA LEU A 35 -5.83 1.69 -15.02
C LEU A 35 -5.87 2.97 -14.16
N ALA A 36 -5.16 2.98 -13.03
CA ALA A 36 -5.13 4.09 -12.10
C ALA A 36 -3.73 4.27 -11.49
N LYS A 37 -3.49 5.46 -10.91
CA LYS A 37 -2.33 5.74 -10.07
C LYS A 37 -2.76 5.79 -8.59
N PRO A 38 -1.86 5.48 -7.63
CA PRO A 38 -2.16 5.43 -6.20
C PRO A 38 -2.31 6.83 -5.56
N PHE A 39 -3.12 7.71 -6.15
CA PHE A 39 -3.33 9.07 -5.65
C PHE A 39 -3.86 9.08 -4.22
N GLY A 40 -3.32 9.96 -3.39
CA GLY A 40 -3.63 10.04 -1.97
C GLY A 40 -2.89 9.01 -1.10
N SER A 41 -2.22 8.01 -1.68
CA SER A 41 -1.44 7.04 -0.90
C SER A 41 -0.09 7.62 -0.47
N LEU A 42 0.06 7.86 0.84
CA LEU A 42 1.30 8.38 1.41
C LEU A 42 2.49 7.44 1.14
N THR A 43 2.32 6.13 1.30
CA THR A 43 3.43 5.17 1.12
C THR A 43 3.89 5.09 -0.33
N GLN A 44 2.96 5.22 -1.28
CA GLN A 44 3.24 5.03 -2.71
C GLN A 44 3.65 6.32 -3.43
N MET A 45 3.20 7.49 -2.96
CA MET A 45 3.41 8.78 -3.61
C MET A 45 4.09 9.83 -2.72
N GLY A 46 4.18 9.59 -1.41
CA GLY A 46 4.81 10.51 -0.47
C GLY A 46 6.32 10.37 -0.41
N THR A 47 6.95 11.39 0.17
CA THR A 47 8.39 11.44 0.44
C THR A 47 8.67 11.56 1.93
N ILE A 48 9.86 11.16 2.34
CA ILE A 48 10.34 11.30 3.72
C ILE A 48 11.59 12.18 3.74
N ARG A 49 11.64 13.19 4.61
CA ARG A 49 12.83 14.01 4.79
C ARG A 49 13.80 13.33 5.74
N LEU A 50 15.04 13.17 5.31
CA LEU A 50 16.13 12.59 6.08
C LEU A 50 17.21 13.64 6.33
N GLY A 51 17.90 13.53 7.47
CA GLY A 51 19.02 14.40 7.81
C GLY A 51 18.65 15.87 8.09
N LYS A 52 19.66 16.74 8.04
CA LYS A 52 19.50 18.18 8.31
C LYS A 52 18.86 18.89 7.11
N ARG A 53 18.21 20.04 7.37
CA ARG A 53 17.54 20.85 6.32
C ARG A 53 18.43 21.17 5.11
N PRO A 54 19.73 21.49 5.25
CA PRO A 54 20.59 21.80 4.09
C PRO A 54 20.92 20.60 3.19
N GLU A 55 20.76 19.36 3.69
CA GLU A 55 21.14 18.15 2.95
C GLU A 55 20.14 17.79 1.84
N ARG A 56 18.92 18.36 1.87
CA ARG A 56 17.86 18.18 0.86
C ARG A 56 17.56 16.71 0.49
N ARG A 57 17.76 15.77 1.42
CA ARG A 57 17.47 14.35 1.23
C ARG A 57 15.99 14.06 1.45
N VAL A 58 15.25 13.90 0.35
CA VAL A 58 13.79 13.72 0.36
C VAL A 58 13.37 12.59 -0.61
N PRO A 59 13.79 11.32 -0.39
CA PRO A 59 13.39 10.20 -1.22
C PRO A 59 11.89 9.90 -1.11
N MET A 60 11.35 9.18 -2.09
CA MET A 60 10.03 8.55 -1.98
C MET A 60 10.04 7.51 -0.86
N ILE A 61 8.94 7.40 -0.12
CA ILE A 61 8.84 6.46 1.01
C ILE A 61 9.06 5.02 0.53
N LYS A 62 8.37 4.61 -0.55
CA LYS A 62 8.50 3.28 -1.15
C LYS A 62 9.89 2.93 -1.69
N ASP A 63 10.73 3.93 -1.98
CA ASP A 63 12.09 3.72 -2.47
C ASP A 63 13.11 3.72 -1.32
N PHE A 64 12.68 4.09 -0.11
CA PHE A 64 13.54 4.21 1.07
C PHE A 64 13.38 3.04 2.06
N VAL A 65 12.16 2.53 2.24
CA VAL A 65 11.87 1.40 3.14
C VAL A 65 11.35 0.20 2.35
N PRO A 66 11.70 -1.03 2.77
CA PRO A 66 11.25 -2.23 2.09
C PRO A 66 9.76 -2.48 2.37
N LEU A 67 8.90 -2.03 1.46
CA LEU A 67 7.45 -2.21 1.54
C LEU A 67 6.99 -3.33 0.61
N ALA A 68 5.95 -4.05 1.04
CA ALA A 68 5.28 -5.00 0.16
C ALA A 68 4.72 -4.24 -1.05
N LYS A 69 4.91 -4.82 -2.23
CA LYS A 69 4.40 -4.23 -3.47
C LYS A 69 2.88 -4.36 -3.50
N LEU A 70 2.21 -3.41 -4.16
CA LEU A 70 0.75 -3.47 -4.29
C LEU A 70 0.32 -4.75 -5.02
N GLU A 71 1.12 -5.23 -5.97
CA GLU A 71 0.94 -6.46 -6.75
C GLU A 71 0.99 -7.75 -5.90
N ASP A 72 1.56 -7.67 -4.70
CA ASP A 72 1.67 -8.78 -3.77
C ASP A 72 0.57 -8.82 -2.72
N LEU A 73 -0.28 -7.79 -2.66
CA LEU A 73 -1.46 -7.79 -1.81
C LEU A 73 -2.49 -8.81 -2.32
N VAL A 74 -2.92 -9.71 -1.45
CA VAL A 74 -4.05 -10.62 -1.68
C VAL A 74 -5.12 -10.35 -0.63
N PHE A 75 -6.35 -10.15 -1.10
CA PHE A 75 -7.45 -9.71 -0.23
C PHE A 75 -8.34 -10.89 0.15
N CYS A 76 -8.70 -10.93 1.43
CA CYS A 76 -9.80 -11.72 1.95
C CYS A 76 -10.70 -10.77 2.75
N SER A 77 -11.99 -11.06 2.80
CA SER A 77 -12.93 -10.28 3.60
C SER A 77 -14.00 -11.19 4.18
N TRP A 78 -14.58 -10.73 5.28
CA TRP A 78 -15.73 -11.33 5.92
C TRP A 78 -16.73 -10.23 6.23
N ASP A 79 -18.01 -10.44 5.97
CA ASP A 79 -19.06 -9.53 6.37
C ASP A 79 -20.18 -10.33 7.07
N ILE A 80 -20.98 -9.64 7.89
CA ILE A 80 -22.20 -10.19 8.50
C ILE A 80 -23.36 -10.27 7.51
N PHE A 81 -23.26 -9.52 6.41
CA PHE A 81 -24.19 -9.51 5.30
C PHE A 81 -23.64 -10.36 4.15
N GLU A 82 -24.52 -11.04 3.41
CA GLU A 82 -24.13 -11.94 2.30
C GLU A 82 -24.05 -11.21 0.95
N ASP A 83 -24.42 -9.93 0.93
CA ASP A 83 -24.65 -9.06 -0.21
C ASP A 83 -23.55 -8.03 -0.48
#